data_AF-A0A957C1C6-F1
#
_entry.id   AF-A0A957C1C6-F1
#
_cell.length_a   1.000
_cell.length_b   1.000
_cell.length_c   1.000
_cell.angle_alpha   90.00
_cell.angle_beta   90.00
_cell.angle_gamma   90.00
#
_symmetry.space_group_name_H-M   'P 1'
#
loop_
_entity.id
_entity.type
_entity.pdbx_description
1 polymer ?
#
loop_
_entity_poly.entity_id
_entity_poly.type
_entity_poly.pdbx_seq_one_letter_code
_entity_poly.pdbx_strand_id
1 'polypeptide(L)' 'MTHIITSLCLRDGACMEVCPVECIVPGKPEAEWPWYFIDPDTCIDCGA' A
#
# COMPACT_ATOMS: atom_id res chain seq x y z
N MET A 1 -1.49 -12.30 3.77
CA MET A 1 -0.29 -11.87 4.52
C MET A 1 -0.25 -10.36 4.47
N THR A 2 -0.13 -9.66 5.61
CA THR A 2 0.00 -8.20 5.62
C THR A 2 1.37 -7.80 5.12
N HIS A 3 1.42 -7.18 3.93
CA HIS A 3 2.65 -6.66 3.36
C HIS A 3 2.78 -5.17 3.71
N ILE A 4 3.91 -4.80 4.30
CA ILE A 4 4.28 -3.39 4.51
C ILE A 4 5.15 -3.00 3.31
N ILE A 5 4.85 -1.88 2.66
CA ILE A 5 5.74 -1.32 1.65
C ILE A 5 6.98 -0.79 2.38
N THR A 6 8.06 -1.56 2.36
CA THR A 6 9.27 -1.34 3.17
C THR A 6 10.13 -0.19 2.64
N SER A 7 11.35 -0.04 3.16
CA SER A 7 12.26 1.12 3.12
C SER A 7 12.58 1.76 1.75
N LEU A 8 12.16 1.17 0.64
CA LEU A 8 12.23 1.75 -0.72
C LEU A 8 10.99 2.59 -1.08
N CYS A 9 9.97 2.64 -0.23
CA CYS A 9 8.78 3.45 -0.47
C CYS A 9 9.13 4.95 -0.47
N LEU A 10 9.10 5.58 -1.65
CA LEU A 10 9.21 7.03 -1.81
C LEU A 10 7.97 7.79 -1.32
N ARG A 11 6.93 7.06 -0.88
CA ARG A 11 5.62 7.59 -0.47
C ARG A 11 4.94 8.42 -1.58
N ASP A 12 5.28 8.12 -2.83
CA ASP A 12 4.78 8.82 -4.03
C ASP A 12 3.40 8.32 -4.48
N GLY A 13 2.83 7.32 -3.80
CA GLY A 13 1.50 6.79 -4.13
C GLY A 13 1.40 6.02 -5.45
N ALA A 14 2.46 5.94 -6.27
CA ALA A 14 2.43 5.26 -7.56
C ALA A 14 1.90 3.81 -7.51
N CYS A 15 2.23 3.07 -6.44
CA CYS A 15 1.70 1.72 -6.21
C CYS A 15 0.16 1.68 -6.05
N MET A 16 -0.44 2.72 -5.45
CA MET A 16 -1.89 2.86 -5.32
C MET A 16 -2.54 3.08 -6.69
N GLU A 17 -1.93 3.91 -7.54
CA GLU A 17 -2.48 4.22 -8.88
C GLU A 17 -2.49 3.02 -9.83
N VAL A 18 -1.50 2.12 -9.71
CA VAL A 18 -1.42 0.91 -10.55
C VAL A 18 -2.21 -0.28 -9.99
N CYS A 19 -2.67 -0.20 -8.74
CA CYS A 19 -3.35 -1.32 -8.10
C CYS A 19 -4.74 -1.56 -8.73
N PRO A 20 -4.99 -2.72 -9.36
CA PRO A 20 -6.24 -2.98 -10.09
C PRO A 20 -7.47 -3.13 -9.19
N VAL A 21 -7.26 -3.34 -7.89
CA VAL A 21 -8.30 -3.57 -6.88
C VAL A 21 -8.22 -2.57 -5.73
N GLU A 22 -7.38 -1.53 -5.87
CA GLU A 22 -7.23 -0.46 -4.87
C GLU A 22 -6.99 -0.96 -3.44
N CYS A 23 -6.28 -2.09 -3.27
CA CYS A 23 -6.03 -2.70 -1.96
C CYS A 23 -4.92 -2.00 -1.15
N ILE A 24 -4.30 -0.95 -1.70
CA ILE A 24 -3.21 -0.20 -1.06
C ILE A 24 -3.77 1.06 -0.43
N VAL A 25 -3.63 1.19 0.89
CA VAL A 25 -4.19 2.30 1.66
C VAL A 25 -3.09 3.06 2.43
N PRO A 26 -3.18 4.39 2.55
CA PRO A 26 -2.29 5.15 3.42
C PRO A 26 -2.59 4.83 4.89
N GLY A 27 -1.53 4.80 5.70
CA GLY A 27 -1.65 4.72 7.15
C GLY A 27 -2.45 5.89 7.71
N LYS A 28 -3.34 5.60 8.66
CA LYS A 28 -4.13 6.62 9.36
C LYS A 28 -3.79 6.56 10.85
N PRO A 29 -3.44 7.69 11.50
CA PRO A 29 -3.22 9.02 10.91
C PRO A 29 -1.90 9.11 10.10
N GLU A 30 -1.92 9.80 8.95
CA GLU A 30 -0.75 9.93 8.05
C GLU A 30 0.48 10.56 8.72
N ALA A 31 0.27 11.43 9.71
CA ALA A 31 1.35 12.09 10.45
C ALA A 31 2.19 11.11 11.28
N GLU A 32 1.59 10.04 11.77
CA GLU A 32 2.26 9.00 12.56
C GLU A 32 2.65 7.80 11.69
N TRP A 33 1.85 7.53 10.65
CA TRP A 33 2.00 6.38 9.77
C TRP A 33 2.07 6.83 8.31
N PRO A 34 3.18 7.46 7.89
CA PRO A 34 3.32 7.94 6.52
C PRO A 34 3.47 6.80 5.48
N TRP A 35 3.37 5.53 5.90
CA TRP A 35 3.55 4.35 5.05
C TRP A 35 2.23 3.90 4.44
N TYR A 36 2.34 3.19 3.33
CA TYR A 36 1.21 2.52 2.71
C TYR A 36 1.15 1.05 3.16
N PHE A 37 -0.07 0.55 3.29
CA PHE A 37 -0.39 -0.79 3.73
C PHE A 37 -1.16 -1.51 2.65
N ILE A 38 -0.86 -2.80 2.45
CA ILE A 38 -1.61 -3.66 1.53
C ILE A 38 -2.64 -4.45 2.36
N ASP A 39 -3.92 -4.31 2.01
CA ASP A 39 -4.99 -5.11 2.57
C ASP A 39 -4.93 -6.55 2.01
N PRO A 40 -4.61 -7.56 2.83
CA PRO A 40 -4.49 -8.94 2.37
C PRO A 40 -5.83 -9.57 1.98
N ASP A 41 -6.96 -9.03 2.46
CA ASP A 41 -8.28 -9.60 2.16
C ASP A 41 -8.76 -9.19 0.76
N THR A 42 -8.31 -8.02 0.29
CA THR A 42 -8.64 -7.47 -1.03
C THR A 42 -7.54 -7.73 -2.07
N CYS A 43 -6.30 -8.00 -1.64
CA CYS A 43 -5.18 -8.25 -2.55
C CYS A 43 -5.34 -9.56 -3.34
N ILE A 44 -5.22 -9.46 -4.67
CA ILE A 44 -5.31 -10.60 -5.61
C ILE A 44 -3.94 -11.12 -6.09
N ASP A 45 -2.85 -10.68 -5.46
CA ASP A 45 -1.46 -11.07 -5.79
C ASP A 45 -1.08 -10.86 -7.28
N CYS A 46 -1.44 -9.70 -7.82
CA CYS A 46 -1.19 -9.35 -9.22
C CYS A 46 0.26 -8.91 -9.53
N GLY A 47 1.06 -8.57 -8.51
CA GLY A 47 2.45 -8.14 -8.67
C GLY A 47 2.65 -6.77 -9.33
N ALA A 48 1.60 -5.94 -9.41
CA ALA A 48 1.63 -4.57 -9.93
C ALA A 48 2.39 -3.60 -9.01
#